data_AF-A0A663E8N7-F1
#
_entry.id   AF-A0A663E8N7-F1
#
_cell.length_a   1.000
_cell.length_b   1.000
_cell.length_c   1.000
_cell.angle_alpha   90.00
_cell.angle_beta   90.00
_cell.angle_gamma   90.00
#
_symmetry.space_group_name_H-M   'P 1'
#
loop_
_entity.id
_entity.type
_entity.pdbx_description
1 polymer ?
#
loop_
_entity_poly.entity_id
_entity_poly.type
_entity_poly.pdbx_seq_one_letter_code
_entity_poly.pdbx_strand_id
1 'polypeptide(L)'
;LTHEGLNHECKLCNQTFDSPAKLQCHLIEHSFEGMGGTFKCPVCFTVFVQANKLQQHIFSAHGQEDKIYDCTQCPQKFFFQTELQVPHLLPGGYNSIMYLIAEFKALLVMTSSDTCSSSGWE
;
A
#
# COMPACT_ATOMS: atom_id res chain seq x y z
N LEU A 1 -26.85 15.93 15.77
CA LEU A 1 -26.83 14.61 15.10
C LEU A 1 -25.38 14.37 14.69
N THR A 2 -24.64 13.69 15.57
CA THR A 2 -23.20 13.43 15.40
C THR A 2 -23.00 12.58 14.17
N HIS A 3 -22.16 13.06 13.26
CA HIS A 3 -21.73 12.31 12.10
C HIS A 3 -20.99 11.07 12.63
N GLU A 4 -21.67 9.92 12.68
CA GLU A 4 -21.05 8.59 12.85
C GLU A 4 -20.26 8.27 11.57
N GLY A 5 -19.32 9.17 11.24
CA GLY A 5 -18.38 9.01 10.15
C GLY A 5 -17.39 7.95 10.56
N LEU A 6 -17.18 6.99 9.67
CA LEU A 6 -16.12 5.99 9.75
C LEU A 6 -14.77 6.73 9.86
N ASN A 7 -14.35 7.04 11.08
CA ASN A 7 -13.08 7.70 11.33
C ASN A 7 -11.96 6.67 11.15
N HIS A 8 -11.00 6.97 10.28
CA HIS A 8 -9.82 6.15 10.09
C HIS A 8 -8.74 6.58 11.08
N GLU A 9 -8.80 6.04 12.29
CA GLU A 9 -7.88 6.38 13.37
C GLU A 9 -6.56 5.58 13.27
N CYS A 10 -5.43 6.28 13.32
CA CYS A 10 -4.12 5.67 13.50
C CYS A 10 -3.98 5.16 14.94
N LYS A 11 -3.72 3.88 15.14
CA LYS A 11 -3.56 3.31 16.50
C LYS A 11 -2.18 3.53 17.11
N LEU A 12 -1.23 4.10 16.35
CA LEU A 12 0.10 4.46 16.84
C LEU A 12 0.14 5.85 17.49
N CYS A 13 -0.66 6.80 16.97
CA CYS A 13 -0.66 8.18 17.43
C CYS A 13 -2.06 8.81 17.63
N ASN A 14 -3.12 8.03 17.46
CA ASN A 14 -4.53 8.40 17.64
C ASN A 14 -5.04 9.52 16.70
N GLN A 15 -4.28 9.88 15.66
CA GLN A 15 -4.76 10.81 14.63
C GLN A 15 -5.86 10.19 13.79
N THR A 16 -6.90 10.97 13.50
CA THR A 16 -8.05 10.53 12.69
C THR A 16 -7.98 11.10 11.29
N PHE A 17 -8.26 10.26 10.30
CA PHE A 17 -8.28 10.63 8.89
C PHE A 17 -9.68 10.42 8.29
N ASP A 18 -10.04 11.26 7.34
CA ASP A 18 -11.30 11.24 6.58
C ASP A 18 -11.30 10.20 5.45
N SER A 19 -10.16 9.56 5.17
CA SER A 19 -10.08 8.46 4.21
C SER A 19 -9.03 7.41 4.60
N PRO A 20 -9.22 6.13 4.20
CA PRO A 20 -8.23 5.11 4.49
C PRO A 20 -6.94 5.29 3.68
N ALA A 21 -7.00 5.94 2.51
CA ALA A 21 -5.81 6.25 1.72
C ALA A 21 -4.88 7.25 2.42
N LYS A 22 -5.46 8.23 3.13
CA LYS A 22 -4.70 9.18 3.95
C LYS A 22 -4.10 8.52 5.19
N LEU A 23 -4.86 7.65 5.86
CA LEU A 23 -4.31 6.84 6.95
C LEU A 23 -3.13 5.97 6.47
N GLN A 24 -3.23 5.36 5.29
CA GLN A 24 -2.13 4.58 4.71
C GLN A 24 -0.90 5.43 4.40
N CYS A 25 -1.05 6.60 3.79
CA CYS A 25 0.05 7.56 3.61
C CYS A 25 0.72 7.89 4.95
N HIS A 26 -0.09 8.12 5.99
CA HIS A 26 0.40 8.43 7.33
C HIS A 26 1.14 7.25 8.00
N LEU A 27 0.69 6.02 7.80
CA LEU A 27 1.38 4.83 8.32
C LEU A 27 2.76 4.63 7.64
N ILE A 28 2.90 5.03 6.38
CA ILE A 28 4.20 5.10 5.71
C ILE A 28 5.10 6.08 6.45
N GLU A 29 4.61 7.27 6.81
CA GLU A 29 5.42 8.26 7.55
C GLU A 29 5.95 7.70 8.87
N HIS A 30 5.14 6.96 9.62
CA HIS A 30 5.63 6.25 10.81
C HIS A 30 6.73 5.23 10.48
N SER A 31 6.66 4.54 9.33
CA SER A 31 7.72 3.59 8.92
C SER A 31 9.05 4.28 8.62
N PHE A 32 9.03 5.56 8.23
CA PHE A 32 10.22 6.34 7.91
C PHE A 32 10.53 7.43 8.93
N GLU A 33 9.89 7.39 10.10
CA GLU A 33 10.13 8.33 11.19
C GLU A 33 11.61 8.23 11.62
N GLY A 34 12.31 9.36 11.56
CA GLY A 34 13.76 9.43 11.83
C GLY A 34 14.69 9.03 10.67
N MET A 35 14.19 8.64 9.49
CA MET A 35 15.00 8.21 8.33
C MET A 35 15.37 9.33 7.35
N GLY A 36 15.58 10.55 7.83
CA GLY A 36 16.18 11.64 7.03
C GLY A 36 15.30 12.21 5.90
N GLY A 37 13.98 12.03 5.96
CA GLY A 37 13.02 12.68 5.05
C GLY A 37 12.88 12.04 3.67
N THR A 38 13.37 10.81 3.49
CA THR A 38 13.17 10.04 2.26
C THR A 38 12.39 8.75 2.52
N PHE A 39 11.69 8.28 1.50
CA PHE A 39 10.79 7.14 1.54
C PHE A 39 11.27 6.11 0.53
N LYS A 40 11.85 5.01 1.02
CA LYS A 40 12.44 3.97 0.18
C LYS A 40 11.46 2.84 -0.04
N CYS A 41 11.25 2.42 -1.29
CA CYS A 41 10.43 1.25 -1.59
C CYS A 41 11.06 -0.01 -0.95
N PRO A 42 10.31 -0.77 -0.14
CA PRO A 42 10.83 -1.98 0.49
C PRO A 42 11.05 -3.12 -0.51
N VAL A 43 10.41 -3.07 -1.68
CA VAL A 43 10.49 -4.12 -2.72
C VAL A 43 11.62 -3.84 -3.72
N CYS A 44 11.57 -2.70 -4.42
CA CYS A 44 12.53 -2.38 -5.48
C CYS A 44 13.58 -1.32 -5.08
N PHE A 45 13.54 -0.84 -3.84
CA PHE A 45 14.51 0.10 -3.29
C PHE A 45 14.56 1.50 -3.95
N THR A 46 13.62 1.82 -4.85
CA THR A 46 13.44 3.17 -5.40
C THR A 46 13.15 4.18 -4.28
N VAL A 47 13.80 5.34 -4.32
CA VAL A 47 13.68 6.38 -3.29
C VAL A 47 12.74 7.49 -3.75
N PHE A 48 11.86 7.92 -2.84
CA PHE A 48 10.90 9.00 -3.04
C PHE A 48 11.09 10.08 -1.98
N VAL A 49 10.76 11.32 -2.32
CA VAL A 49 10.80 12.47 -1.40
C VAL A 49 9.48 12.69 -0.65
N GLN A 50 8.42 11.95 -0.99
CA GLN A 50 7.09 12.09 -0.38
C GLN A 50 6.44 10.72 -0.18
N ALA A 51 5.76 10.53 0.95
CA ALA A 51 5.08 9.28 1.31
C ALA A 51 3.97 8.90 0.30
N ASN A 52 3.18 9.86 -0.16
CA ASN A 52 2.13 9.64 -1.16
C ASN A 52 2.69 9.13 -2.50
N LYS A 53 3.89 9.56 -2.90
CA LYS A 53 4.57 9.09 -4.12
C LYS A 53 5.04 7.65 -3.96
N LEU A 54 5.59 7.30 -2.80
CA LEU A 54 5.91 5.91 -2.49
C LEU A 54 4.64 5.04 -2.51
N GLN A 55 3.55 5.49 -1.90
CA GLN A 55 2.28 4.76 -1.92
C GLN A 55 1.76 4.53 -3.34
N GLN A 56 1.75 5.58 -4.17
CA GLN A 56 1.34 5.47 -5.58
C GLN A 56 2.24 4.51 -6.35
N HIS A 57 3.55 4.56 -6.12
CA HIS A 57 4.51 3.66 -6.74
C HIS A 57 4.24 2.21 -6.37
N ILE A 58 4.09 1.89 -5.09
CA ILE A 58 3.76 0.53 -4.64
C ILE A 58 2.45 0.07 -5.28
N PHE A 59 1.45 0.94 -5.32
CA PHE A 59 0.16 0.65 -5.95
C PHE A 59 0.26 0.33 -7.45
N SER A 60 1.09 1.09 -8.18
CA SER A 60 1.21 0.94 -9.63
C SER A 60 2.16 -0.19 -10.03
N ALA A 61 3.27 -0.34 -9.32
CA ALA A 61 4.42 -1.17 -9.71
C ALA A 61 4.52 -2.51 -8.95
N HIS A 62 3.86 -2.65 -7.80
CA HIS A 62 3.94 -3.84 -6.97
C HIS A 62 2.57 -4.47 -6.71
N GLY A 63 2.54 -5.80 -6.67
CA GLY A 63 1.35 -6.62 -6.45
C GLY A 63 1.27 -7.17 -5.03
N GLN A 64 0.20 -7.91 -4.73
CA GLN A 64 0.03 -8.53 -3.40
C GLN A 64 1.12 -9.55 -3.06
N GLU A 65 1.71 -10.18 -4.08
CA GLU A 65 2.81 -11.15 -3.95
C GLU A 65 4.16 -10.52 -3.58
N ASP A 66 4.32 -9.21 -3.81
CA ASP A 66 5.55 -8.46 -3.51
C ASP A 66 5.64 -8.01 -2.04
N LYS A 67 4.61 -8.28 -1.23
CA LYS A 67 4.60 -7.89 0.19
C LYS A 67 5.61 -8.71 0.98
N ILE A 68 6.54 -8.02 1.66
CA ILE A 68 7.70 -8.64 2.29
C ILE A 68 7.61 -8.79 3.82
N TYR A 69 6.62 -8.16 4.47
CA TYR A 69 6.47 -8.22 5.91
C TYR A 69 5.35 -9.19 6.30
N ASP A 70 5.72 -10.36 6.79
CA ASP A 70 4.79 -11.39 7.25
C ASP A 70 4.31 -11.11 8.69
N CYS A 71 3.00 -11.20 8.92
CA CYS A 71 2.46 -11.22 10.29
C CYS A 71 2.62 -12.63 10.87
N THR A 72 3.15 -12.74 12.08
CA THR A 72 3.31 -14.05 12.75
C THR A 72 2.03 -14.56 13.39
N GLN A 73 0.99 -13.73 13.47
CA GLN A 73 -0.27 -14.02 14.18
C GLN A 73 -1.45 -14.25 13.22
N CYS A 74 -1.30 -13.93 11.93
CA CYS A 74 -2.33 -14.12 10.91
C CYS A 74 -1.69 -14.31 9.52
N PRO A 75 -2.39 -14.85 8.51
CA PRO A 75 -1.79 -15.14 7.19
C PRO A 75 -1.56 -13.89 6.32
N GLN A 76 -1.68 -12.68 6.87
CA GLN A 76 -1.56 -11.44 6.11
C GLN A 76 -0.09 -11.01 5.95
N LYS A 77 0.19 -10.42 4.78
CA LYS A 77 1.47 -9.77 4.47
C LYS A 77 1.26 -8.29 4.22
N PHE A 78 2.33 -7.52 4.43
CA PHE A 78 2.34 -6.06 4.37
C PHE A 78 3.56 -5.53 3.62
N PHE A 79 3.46 -4.29 3.13
CA PHE A 79 4.60 -3.60 2.50
C PHE A 79 5.44 -2.86 3.52
N PHE A 80 4.87 -2.53 4.68
CA PHE A 80 5.58 -1.78 5.71
C PHE A 80 5.48 -2.43 7.08
N GLN A 81 6.53 -2.28 7.90
CA GLN A 81 6.58 -2.85 9.24
C GLN A 81 5.58 -2.20 10.20
N THR A 82 5.28 -0.91 10.05
CA THR A 82 4.31 -0.23 10.92
C THR A 82 2.90 -0.79 10.77
N GLU A 83 2.57 -1.34 9.60
CA GLU A 83 1.29 -2.02 9.38
C GLU A 83 1.12 -3.27 10.27
N LEU A 84 2.22 -3.92 10.68
CA LEU A 84 2.19 -5.06 11.61
C LEU A 84 1.84 -4.66 13.06
N GLN A 85 2.13 -3.41 13.43
CA GLN A 85 1.94 -2.92 14.80
C GLN A 85 0.51 -2.47 15.05
N VAL A 86 -0.28 -2.31 13.99
CA VAL A 86 -1.66 -1.84 14.11
C VAL A 86 -2.57 -3.02 14.48
N PRO A 87 -3.33 -2.97 15.59
CA PRO A 87 -4.10 -4.12 16.07
C PRO A 87 -5.10 -4.63 15.04
N HIS A 88 -5.12 -5.96 14.83
CA HIS A 88 -6.06 -6.70 13.97
C HIS A 88 -7.56 -6.58 14.40
N LEU A 89 -7.89 -5.78 15.42
CA LEU A 89 -9.13 -5.81 16.20
C LEU A 89 -10.38 -5.22 15.51
N LEU A 90 -10.47 -5.30 14.19
CA LEU A 90 -11.73 -5.11 13.48
C LEU A 90 -11.97 -6.31 12.56
N PRO A 91 -13.20 -6.86 12.50
CA PRO A 91 -13.60 -7.95 11.58
C PRO A 91 -13.68 -7.47 10.12
N GLY A 92 -12.61 -6.83 9.67
CA GLY A 92 -12.43 -6.16 8.37
C GLY A 92 -11.03 -5.56 8.31
N GLY A 93 -10.05 -6.30 8.86
CA GLY A 93 -8.66 -5.90 9.09
C GLY A 93 -8.17 -4.99 7.99
N TYR A 94 -7.63 -3.82 8.39
CA TYR A 94 -7.24 -2.70 7.52
C TYR A 94 -7.43 -3.03 6.07
N ASN A 95 -8.60 -2.67 5.52
CA ASN A 95 -8.88 -2.74 4.10
C ASN A 95 -7.78 -1.93 3.41
N SER A 96 -6.66 -2.61 3.14
CA SER A 96 -5.56 -2.15 2.33
C SER A 96 -6.27 -1.95 1.01
N ILE A 97 -6.59 -0.69 0.68
CA ILE A 97 -7.41 -0.28 -0.47
C ILE A 97 -6.92 -0.92 -1.79
N MET A 98 -5.72 -1.50 -1.78
CA MET A 98 -5.24 -2.53 -2.72
C MET A 98 -6.31 -3.57 -3.13
N TYR A 99 -7.19 -4.00 -2.22
CA TYR A 99 -8.23 -5.01 -2.53
C TYR A 99 -9.30 -4.50 -3.51
N LEU A 100 -9.54 -3.18 -3.61
CA LEU A 100 -10.53 -2.64 -4.55
C LEU A 100 -9.99 -2.49 -5.98
N ILE A 101 -8.70 -2.69 -6.21
CA ILE A 101 -8.09 -2.46 -7.53
C ILE A 101 -7.43 -3.73 -8.11
N ALA A 102 -7.37 -4.82 -7.34
CA ALA A 102 -7.09 -6.15 -7.89
C ALA A 102 -8.13 -6.58 -8.94
N GLU A 103 -9.40 -6.23 -8.76
CA GLU A 103 -10.47 -6.48 -9.74
C GLU A 103 -10.36 -5.58 -10.99
N PHE A 104 -9.84 -4.35 -10.86
CA PHE A 104 -9.71 -3.42 -11.99
C PHE A 104 -8.45 -3.64 -12.84
N LYS A 105 -7.35 -4.17 -12.27
CA LYS A 105 -6.18 -4.59 -13.05
C LYS A 105 -6.43 -5.91 -13.80
N ALA A 106 -7.29 -6.79 -13.30
CA ALA A 106 -7.67 -8.02 -14.01
C ALA A 106 -8.53 -7.76 -15.27
N LEU A 107 -9.25 -6.62 -15.33
CA LEU A 107 -10.10 -6.26 -16.47
C LEU A 107 -9.39 -5.42 -17.56
N LEU A 108 -8.20 -4.88 -17.29
CA LEU A 108 -7.45 -4.06 -18.28
C LEU A 108 -6.35 -4.83 -19.02
N VAL A 109 -6.04 -6.07 -18.63
CA VAL A 109 -5.16 -6.99 -19.42
C VAL A 109 -6.01 -7.84 -20.39
N MET A 110 -6.99 -7.24 -21.04
CA MET A 110 -7.65 -7.81 -22.23
C MET A 110 -7.74 -6.85 -23.42
N THR A 111 -7.11 -5.67 -23.37
CA THR A 111 -7.00 -4.80 -24.54
C THR A 111 -5.64 -4.12 -24.61
N SER A 112 -4.59 -4.90 -24.84
CA SER A 112 -3.40 -4.38 -25.50
C SER A 112 -2.96 -5.42 -26.51
N SER A 113 -3.32 -5.16 -27.76
CA SER A 113 -2.73 -5.78 -28.92
C SER A 113 -1.21 -5.68 -28.81
N ASP A 114 -0.56 -6.78 -28.44
CA ASP A 114 0.87 -6.96 -28.55
C ASP A 114 1.28 -6.85 -30.02
N THR A 115 1.71 -5.66 -30.43
CA THR A 115 2.57 -5.51 -31.60
C THR A 115 3.64 -4.47 -31.30
N CYS A 116 4.76 -4.94 -30.75
CA CYS A 116 6.07 -4.33 -30.97
C CYS A 116 7.11 -5.43 -30.66
N SER A 117 7.44 -6.27 -31.63
CA SER A 117 8.56 -6.08 -32.57
C SER A 117 9.93 -6.17 -31.91
N SER A 118 10.69 -7.18 -32.37
CA SER A 118 12.16 -7.38 -32.42
C SER A 118 12.45 -8.80 -31.93
N SER A 119 13.12 -9.72 -32.61
CA SER A 119 14.12 -9.71 -33.70
C SER A 119 14.27 -11.17 -34.13
N GLY A 120 14.28 -11.51 -35.43
CA GLY A 120 15.52 -11.71 -36.19
C GLY A 120 16.04 -13.16 -36.08
N TRP A 121 15.81 -13.98 -37.11
CA TRP A 121 16.65 -15.12 -37.50
C TRP A 121 16.62 -15.22 -39.03
N GLU A 122 17.79 -15.54 -39.59
CA GLU A 122 18.22 -15.73 -40.98
C GLU A 122 17.15 -15.96 -42.08
#